data_AF-A0A954YEE8-F1
#
_entry.id   AF-A0A954YEE8-F1
#
_cell.length_a   1.000
_cell.length_b   1.000
_cell.length_c   1.000
_cell.angle_alpha   90.00
_cell.angle_beta   90.00
_cell.angle_gamma   90.00
#
_symmetry.space_group_name_H-M   'P 1'
#
loop_
_entity.id
_entity.type
_entity.pdbx_description
1 polymer ?
#
loop_
_entity_poly.entity_id
_entity_poly.type
_entity_poly.pdbx_seq_one_letter_code
_entity_poly.pdbx_strand_id
1 'polypeptide(L)'
;MRKWFAISAALWLSAPVWAAGGDIIVGDLYSPAHWGQVGNIRAYSIGTISCNLGDTSIPFNSSTPNHPVIAQNMYRLRDGRFEQIGQSWLKHAFAALSGNVCGTCQGGGGGLGPGCSDPYSGGLNGSAGRLGPRSEVNVYTGTLIPNHATPSGDTTLAGRVQVLQADLEPAQNAGARYF
;
A
#
# COMPACT_ATOMS: atom_id res chain seq x y z
N MET A 1 -11.75 -30.46 66.27
CA MET A 1 -10.90 -30.67 65.07
C MET A 1 -11.57 -29.97 63.89
N ARG A 2 -11.05 -28.83 63.45
CA ARG A 2 -11.69 -27.97 62.43
C ARG A 2 -10.97 -28.16 61.11
N LYS A 3 -11.58 -28.89 60.18
CA LYS A 3 -11.03 -29.14 58.84
C LYS A 3 -11.28 -27.91 57.96
N TRP A 4 -10.22 -27.28 57.48
CA TRP A 4 -10.28 -26.21 56.49
C TRP A 4 -10.21 -26.84 55.11
N PHE A 5 -11.23 -26.64 54.29
CA PHE A 5 -11.17 -26.94 52.85
C PHE A 5 -10.67 -25.67 52.14
N ALA A 6 -9.49 -25.77 51.53
CA ALA A 6 -9.02 -24.75 50.60
C ALA A 6 -9.57 -25.09 49.21
N ILE A 7 -10.36 -24.19 48.64
CA ILE A 7 -10.79 -24.25 47.24
C ILE A 7 -9.79 -23.40 46.45
N SER A 8 -8.95 -24.04 45.65
CA SER A 8 -8.10 -23.34 44.68
C SER A 8 -8.92 -23.09 43.41
N ALA A 9 -9.27 -21.83 43.16
CA ALA A 9 -9.82 -21.41 41.87
C ALA A 9 -8.65 -21.10 40.92
N ALA A 10 -8.45 -21.93 39.89
CA ALA A 10 -7.55 -21.61 38.80
C ALA A 10 -8.26 -20.60 37.87
N LEU A 11 -7.82 -19.33 37.90
CA LEU A 11 -8.21 -18.36 36.88
C LEU A 11 -7.47 -18.72 35.58
N TRP A 12 -8.20 -19.27 34.62
CA TRP A 12 -7.71 -19.43 33.25
C TRP A 12 -7.82 -18.08 32.54
N LEU A 13 -6.73 -17.33 32.50
CA LEU A 13 -6.61 -16.16 31.63
C LEU A 13 -6.40 -16.65 30.19
N SER A 14 -7.48 -16.76 29.41
CA SER A 14 -7.36 -16.88 27.95
C SER A 14 -6.89 -15.54 27.39
N ALA A 15 -5.58 -15.42 27.12
CA ALA A 15 -5.09 -14.31 26.32
C ALA A 15 -5.74 -14.38 24.92
N PRO A 16 -6.13 -13.24 24.32
CA PRO A 16 -6.59 -13.25 22.94
C PRO A 16 -5.43 -13.73 22.05
N VAL A 17 -5.60 -14.89 21.45
CA VAL A 17 -4.75 -15.33 20.35
C VAL A 17 -5.17 -14.49 19.16
N TRP A 18 -4.28 -13.60 18.72
CA TRP A 18 -4.45 -12.91 17.44
C TRP A 18 -4.53 -13.98 16.36
N ALA A 19 -5.52 -13.88 15.48
CA ALA A 19 -5.62 -14.80 14.36
C ALA A 19 -4.34 -14.67 13.51
N ALA A 20 -3.69 -15.79 13.21
CA ALA A 20 -2.54 -15.81 12.31
C ALA A 20 -2.93 -15.19 10.96
N GLY A 21 -2.07 -14.35 10.40
CA GLY A 21 -2.37 -13.57 9.22
C GLY A 21 -1.17 -12.79 8.69
N GLY A 22 -1.20 -12.48 7.41
CA GLY A 22 -0.25 -11.56 6.82
C GLY A 22 -0.59 -10.12 7.20
N ASP A 23 0.44 -9.30 7.38
CA ASP A 23 0.28 -7.87 7.63
C ASP A 23 1.15 -7.10 6.64
N ILE A 24 0.53 -6.53 5.60
CA ILE A 24 1.25 -5.80 4.57
C ILE A 24 1.27 -4.30 4.86
N ILE A 25 2.49 -3.76 4.91
CA ILE A 25 2.72 -2.32 5.04
C ILE A 25 3.61 -1.80 3.91
N VAL A 26 3.64 -0.48 3.73
CA VAL A 26 4.72 0.19 2.98
C VAL A 26 5.82 0.51 3.99
N GLY A 27 6.92 -0.25 3.92
CA GLY A 27 8.07 -0.08 4.81
C GLY A 27 9.00 1.07 4.42
N ASP A 28 9.09 1.37 3.12
CA ASP A 28 9.88 2.50 2.62
C ASP A 28 9.35 3.05 1.28
N LEU A 29 9.69 4.30 0.98
CA LEU A 29 9.41 4.97 -0.29
C LEU A 29 10.72 5.34 -1.00
N TYR A 30 10.81 5.03 -2.28
CA TYR A 30 12.02 5.25 -3.07
C TYR A 30 11.70 5.54 -4.53
N SER A 31 12.70 5.92 -5.33
CA SER A 31 12.58 6.00 -6.80
C SER A 31 11.31 6.75 -7.28
N PRO A 32 11.14 8.04 -6.95
CA PRO A 32 10.05 8.84 -7.51
C PRO A 32 10.14 8.88 -9.03
N ALA A 33 8.99 8.82 -9.70
CA ALA A 33 8.87 8.95 -11.14
C ALA A 33 7.97 10.14 -11.49
N HIS A 34 8.44 10.97 -12.41
CA HIS A 34 7.67 12.02 -13.06
C HIS A 34 7.45 11.60 -14.51
N TRP A 35 6.19 11.51 -14.92
CA TRP A 35 5.79 10.97 -16.22
C TRP A 35 5.63 12.03 -17.30
N GLY A 36 5.60 13.31 -16.90
CA GLY A 36 5.39 14.44 -17.79
C GLY A 36 4.15 15.25 -17.41
N GLN A 37 3.76 16.13 -18.33
CA GLN A 37 2.68 17.09 -18.16
C GLN A 37 1.80 17.09 -19.41
N VAL A 38 0.49 17.14 -19.20
CA VAL A 38 -0.51 17.33 -20.27
C VAL A 38 -1.47 18.43 -19.83
N GLY A 39 -1.55 19.50 -20.62
CA GLY A 39 -2.24 20.72 -20.21
C GLY A 39 -1.64 21.26 -18.91
N ASN A 40 -2.46 21.44 -17.88
CA ASN A 40 -2.06 21.90 -16.55
C ASN A 40 -1.94 20.77 -15.52
N ILE A 41 -1.93 19.49 -15.93
CA ILE A 41 -1.83 18.33 -15.04
C ILE A 41 -0.45 17.68 -15.18
N ARG A 42 0.20 17.42 -14.04
CA ARG A 42 1.45 16.65 -13.95
C ARG A 42 1.15 15.27 -13.37
N ALA A 43 1.87 14.25 -13.85
CA ALA A 43 1.69 12.87 -13.43
C ALA A 43 2.92 12.33 -12.70
N TYR A 44 2.68 11.67 -11.56
CA TYR A 44 3.70 11.11 -10.69
C TYR A 44 3.36 9.68 -10.26
N SER A 45 4.40 8.97 -9.82
CA SER A 45 4.29 7.78 -8.99
C SER A 45 5.52 7.66 -8.10
N ILE A 46 5.37 7.02 -6.94
CA ILE A 46 6.47 6.75 -6.01
C ILE A 46 6.76 5.25 -5.97
N GLY A 47 8.03 4.87 -5.86
CA GLY A 47 8.40 3.49 -5.58
C GLY A 47 8.11 3.15 -4.13
N THR A 48 7.71 1.91 -3.88
CA THR A 48 7.28 1.42 -2.57
C THR A 48 8.01 0.13 -2.27
N ILE A 49 8.43 -0.03 -1.03
CA ILE A 49 8.89 -1.32 -0.51
C ILE A 49 7.79 -1.87 0.38
N SER A 50 7.09 -2.90 -0.10
CA SER A 50 6.06 -3.59 0.69
C SER A 50 6.72 -4.55 1.66
N CYS A 51 6.18 -4.70 2.86
CA CYS A 51 6.71 -5.61 3.86
C CYS A 51 5.60 -6.42 4.50
N ASN A 52 5.91 -7.68 4.85
CA ASN A 52 5.01 -8.51 5.64
C ASN A 52 5.49 -8.57 7.10
N LEU A 53 4.80 -7.86 7.99
CA LEU A 53 5.04 -7.89 9.44
C LEU A 53 4.21 -8.94 10.17
N GLY A 54 3.39 -9.69 9.44
CA GLY A 54 2.56 -10.77 9.96
C GLY A 54 3.35 -12.07 10.12
N ASP A 55 2.64 -13.13 10.47
CA ASP A 55 3.20 -14.45 10.76
C ASP A 55 2.86 -15.51 9.70
N THR A 56 2.13 -15.13 8.65
CA THR A 56 1.84 -15.99 7.49
C THR A 56 2.24 -15.33 6.17
N SER A 57 2.55 -16.14 5.14
CA SER A 57 2.90 -15.62 3.81
C SER A 57 1.70 -14.98 3.10
N ILE A 58 1.92 -13.82 2.47
CA ILE A 58 0.89 -13.09 1.72
C ILE A 58 0.94 -13.50 0.24
N PRO A 59 -0.18 -13.88 -0.38
CA PRO A 59 -0.19 -14.30 -1.78
C PRO A 59 0.08 -13.12 -2.73
N PHE A 60 0.83 -13.36 -3.80
CA PHE A 60 1.15 -12.39 -4.86
C PHE A 60 0.76 -12.97 -6.25
N ASN A 61 -0.47 -13.46 -6.39
CA ASN A 61 -0.94 -14.07 -7.62
C ASN A 61 -1.69 -13.07 -8.51
N SER A 62 -0.96 -12.43 -9.44
CA SER A 62 -1.51 -11.43 -10.37
C SER A 62 -2.61 -11.92 -11.32
N SER A 63 -2.81 -13.23 -11.46
CA SER A 63 -3.89 -13.79 -12.29
C SER A 63 -5.21 -13.94 -11.53
N THR A 64 -5.25 -13.59 -10.25
CA THR A 64 -6.42 -13.73 -9.37
C THR A 64 -6.58 -12.47 -8.52
N PRO A 65 -7.69 -12.30 -7.78
CA PRO A 65 -7.79 -11.26 -6.73
C PRO A 65 -6.82 -11.39 -5.56
N ASN A 66 -6.05 -12.49 -5.46
CA ASN A 66 -5.19 -12.77 -4.30
C ASN A 66 -3.79 -12.16 -4.49
N HIS A 67 -3.74 -10.82 -4.53
CA HIS A 67 -2.51 -10.03 -4.49
C HIS A 67 -2.77 -8.67 -3.83
N PRO A 68 -1.74 -8.02 -3.26
CA PRO A 68 -1.87 -6.68 -2.71
C PRO A 68 -2.04 -5.60 -3.78
N VAL A 69 -2.82 -4.58 -3.44
CA VAL A 69 -2.95 -3.35 -4.23
C VAL A 69 -2.35 -2.16 -3.49
N ILE A 70 -1.78 -1.21 -4.23
CA ILE A 70 -1.08 -0.05 -3.67
C ILE A 70 -1.75 1.23 -4.16
N ALA A 71 -2.29 2.01 -3.21
CA ALA A 71 -2.86 3.32 -3.46
C ALA A 71 -1.79 4.41 -3.24
N GLN A 72 -1.70 5.38 -4.15
CA GLN A 72 -0.85 6.56 -3.98
C GLN A 72 -1.71 7.82 -3.99
N ASN A 73 -1.41 8.73 -3.07
CA ASN A 73 -2.03 10.05 -3.01
C ASN A 73 -0.92 11.07 -2.77
N MET A 74 -1.15 12.31 -3.18
CA MET A 74 -0.29 13.43 -2.84
C MET A 74 -1.09 14.43 -2.02
N TYR A 75 -0.52 14.88 -0.92
CA TYR A 75 -1.10 15.86 -0.03
C TYR A 75 -0.21 17.08 0.10
N ARG A 76 -0.83 18.25 0.25
CA ARG A 76 -0.16 19.52 0.54
C ARG A 76 -0.58 20.00 1.92
N LEU A 77 0.40 20.27 2.78
CA LEU A 77 0.21 21.04 4.01
C LEU A 77 0.62 22.48 3.77
N ARG A 78 -0.32 23.41 3.85
CA ARG A 78 -0.07 24.85 3.70
C ARG A 78 -1.00 25.63 4.61
N ASP A 79 -0.47 26.64 5.30
CA ASP A 79 -1.26 27.55 6.16
C ASP A 79 -2.13 26.79 7.18
N GLY A 80 -1.61 25.69 7.73
CA GLY A 80 -2.30 24.82 8.67
C GLY A 80 -3.35 23.87 8.07
N ARG A 81 -3.55 23.87 6.74
CA ARG A 81 -4.51 23.02 6.04
C ARG A 81 -3.81 21.88 5.31
N PHE A 82 -4.27 20.65 5.56
CA PHE A 82 -3.84 19.45 4.84
C PHE A 82 -4.85 19.11 3.75
N GLU A 83 -4.44 19.20 2.49
CA GLU A 83 -5.30 19.04 1.32
C GLU A 83 -4.78 17.90 0.44
N GLN A 84 -5.68 17.02 -0.01
CA GLN A 84 -5.33 16.05 -1.05
C GLN A 84 -5.33 16.76 -2.40
N ILE A 85 -4.17 16.76 -3.08
CA ILE A 85 -3.97 17.44 -4.37
C ILE A 85 -3.75 16.45 -5.52
N GLY A 86 -3.60 15.16 -5.22
CA GLY A 86 -3.50 14.12 -6.21
C GLY A 86 -3.88 12.74 -5.71
N GLN A 87 -4.31 11.90 -6.64
CA GLN A 87 -4.73 10.53 -6.38
C GLN A 87 -4.40 9.65 -7.59
N SER A 88 -3.88 8.45 -7.34
CA SER A 88 -3.74 7.40 -8.34
C SER A 88 -4.89 6.40 -8.29
N TRP A 89 -5.04 5.68 -9.39
CA TRP A 89 -5.60 4.32 -9.42
C TRP A 89 -4.73 3.37 -8.59
N LEU A 90 -5.26 2.20 -8.26
CA LEU A 90 -4.56 1.17 -7.49
C LEU A 90 -3.52 0.48 -8.37
N LYS A 91 -2.29 0.33 -7.91
CA LYS A 91 -1.33 -0.56 -8.55
C LYS A 91 -1.54 -1.99 -8.07
N HIS A 92 -1.59 -2.94 -8.99
CA HIS A 92 -1.65 -4.38 -8.70
C HIS A 92 -0.24 -4.97 -8.55
N ALA A 93 0.05 -5.57 -7.40
CA ALA A 93 1.27 -6.35 -7.21
C ALA A 93 1.26 -7.62 -8.07
N PHE A 94 2.44 -8.05 -8.50
CA PHE A 94 2.54 -9.17 -9.45
C PHE A 94 3.59 -10.22 -9.15
N ALA A 95 4.56 -9.91 -8.30
CA ALA A 95 5.57 -10.82 -7.83
C ALA A 95 6.02 -10.39 -6.43
N ALA A 96 6.46 -11.33 -5.61
CA ALA A 96 7.09 -11.03 -4.33
C ALA A 96 8.58 -11.38 -4.42
N LEU A 97 9.43 -10.41 -4.11
CA LEU A 97 10.84 -10.62 -3.83
C LEU A 97 11.06 -10.90 -2.34
N SER A 98 12.28 -11.31 -1.99
CA SER A 98 12.68 -11.71 -0.64
C SER A 98 13.79 -10.80 -0.11
N GLY A 99 13.50 -9.50 0.01
CA GLY A 99 14.39 -8.52 0.62
C GLY A 99 14.29 -8.50 2.15
N ASN A 100 15.20 -7.77 2.81
CA ASN A 100 15.32 -7.69 4.27
C ASN A 100 15.09 -6.27 4.83
N VAL A 101 14.39 -5.40 4.10
CA VAL A 101 14.21 -3.98 4.52
C VAL A 101 13.46 -3.87 5.84
N CYS A 102 12.51 -4.78 6.10
CA CYS A 102 11.65 -4.74 7.29
C CYS A 102 12.00 -5.78 8.35
N GLY A 103 13.06 -6.58 8.14
CA GLY A 103 13.48 -7.62 9.07
C GLY A 103 14.24 -8.75 8.38
N THR A 104 14.54 -9.79 9.13
CA THR A 104 15.10 -11.03 8.57
C THR A 104 14.00 -11.78 7.82
N CYS A 105 14.11 -11.83 6.50
CA CYS A 105 13.16 -12.53 5.65
C CYS A 105 13.20 -14.04 5.89
N GLN A 106 12.04 -14.62 6.18
CA GLN A 106 11.88 -16.06 6.45
C GLN A 106 11.59 -16.91 5.20
N GLY A 107 11.67 -16.29 4.00
CA GLY A 107 11.33 -16.92 2.73
C GLY A 107 9.81 -16.95 2.46
N GLY A 108 9.43 -16.87 1.19
CA GLY A 108 8.05 -16.52 0.80
C GLY A 108 7.15 -17.64 0.28
N GLY A 109 7.71 -18.79 -0.10
CA GLY A 109 6.91 -19.93 -0.59
C GLY A 109 5.96 -19.63 -1.76
N GLY A 110 6.29 -18.66 -2.62
CA GLY A 110 5.41 -18.18 -3.71
C GLY A 110 4.63 -16.90 -3.41
N GLY A 111 4.83 -16.30 -2.23
CA GLY A 111 4.28 -15.02 -1.80
C GLY A 111 5.30 -14.18 -1.03
N LEU A 112 4.84 -13.15 -0.31
CA LEU A 112 5.69 -12.35 0.58
C LEU A 112 5.68 -12.95 1.98
N GLY A 113 6.77 -13.62 2.35
CA GLY A 113 6.90 -14.30 3.64
C GLY A 113 7.09 -13.34 4.82
N PRO A 114 6.89 -13.80 6.06
CA PRO A 114 7.13 -13.00 7.27
C PRO A 114 8.53 -12.38 7.30
N GLY A 115 8.60 -11.10 7.65
CA GLY A 115 9.83 -10.29 7.69
C GLY A 115 10.40 -9.93 6.32
N CYS A 116 9.86 -10.46 5.22
CA CYS A 116 10.35 -10.18 3.87
C CYS A 116 9.82 -8.84 3.34
N SER A 117 10.61 -8.23 2.46
CA SER A 117 10.26 -7.00 1.76
C SER A 117 10.32 -7.15 0.23
N ASP A 118 9.39 -6.50 -0.47
CA ASP A 118 9.25 -6.52 -1.91
C ASP A 118 9.26 -5.09 -2.51
N PRO A 119 10.32 -4.70 -3.23
CA PRO A 119 10.45 -3.37 -3.81
C PRO A 119 9.79 -3.26 -5.21
N TYR A 120 8.98 -2.22 -5.40
CA TYR A 120 8.51 -1.74 -6.71
C TYR A 120 8.95 -0.31 -6.97
N SER A 121 9.60 -0.04 -8.10
CA SER A 121 10.03 1.32 -8.45
C SER A 121 8.83 2.21 -8.79
N GLY A 122 9.04 3.54 -8.83
CA GLY A 122 8.02 4.47 -9.32
C GLY A 122 7.56 4.12 -10.74
N GLY A 123 8.46 3.64 -11.60
CA GLY A 123 8.13 3.18 -12.95
C GLY A 123 7.18 1.98 -12.96
N LEU A 124 7.40 0.99 -12.10
CA LEU A 124 6.50 -0.15 -11.96
C LEU A 124 5.16 0.26 -11.33
N ASN A 125 5.20 1.13 -10.33
CA ASN A 125 4.02 1.61 -9.63
C ASN A 125 3.13 2.54 -10.46
N GLY A 126 3.69 3.22 -11.46
CA GLY A 126 2.95 4.06 -12.40
C GLY A 126 2.67 3.38 -13.75
N SER A 127 2.91 2.08 -13.90
CA SER A 127 2.68 1.39 -15.17
C SER A 127 1.19 1.24 -15.46
N ALA A 128 0.65 1.99 -16.41
CA ALA A 128 -0.79 2.09 -16.68
C ALA A 128 -1.48 0.71 -16.87
N GLY A 129 -0.81 -0.27 -17.50
CA GLY A 129 -1.37 -1.62 -17.69
C GLY A 129 -1.50 -2.45 -16.41
N ARG A 130 -1.03 -1.95 -15.26
CA ARG A 130 -1.14 -2.57 -13.94
C ARG A 130 -1.90 -1.70 -12.94
N LEU A 131 -2.60 -0.68 -13.43
CA LEU A 131 -3.43 0.20 -12.62
C LEU A 131 -4.90 -0.21 -12.75
N GLY A 132 -5.62 -0.17 -11.63
CA GLY A 132 -7.05 -0.52 -11.52
C GLY A 132 -7.84 0.52 -10.71
N PRO A 133 -9.14 0.66 -10.95
CA PRO A 133 -9.96 1.66 -10.27
C PRO A 133 -10.08 1.32 -8.78
N ARG A 134 -10.04 2.32 -7.90
CA ARG A 134 -10.18 2.10 -6.44
C ARG A 134 -11.48 1.42 -6.02
N SER A 135 -12.52 1.54 -6.84
CA SER A 135 -13.83 0.91 -6.61
C SER A 135 -13.81 -0.62 -6.77
N GLU A 136 -12.71 -1.21 -7.23
CA GLU A 136 -12.56 -2.66 -7.27
C GLU A 136 -12.37 -3.28 -5.87
N VAL A 137 -11.99 -2.48 -4.87
CA VAL A 137 -11.84 -2.94 -3.49
C VAL A 137 -13.18 -2.81 -2.78
N ASN A 138 -13.73 -3.94 -2.33
CA ASN A 138 -14.81 -3.89 -1.34
C ASN A 138 -14.22 -3.51 0.02
N VAL A 139 -14.51 -2.29 0.48
CA VAL A 139 -13.96 -1.74 1.72
C VAL A 139 -14.40 -2.47 2.99
N TYR A 140 -15.52 -3.20 2.95
CA TYR A 140 -16.02 -3.95 4.10
C TYR A 140 -15.39 -5.33 4.20
N THR A 141 -15.21 -6.02 3.07
CA THR A 141 -14.67 -7.40 3.05
C THR A 141 -13.18 -7.46 2.75
N GLY A 142 -12.58 -6.39 2.24
CA GLY A 142 -11.18 -6.36 1.79
C GLY A 142 -10.93 -7.13 0.48
N THR A 143 -11.98 -7.62 -0.20
CA THR A 143 -11.84 -8.43 -1.42
C THR A 143 -11.75 -7.56 -2.68
N LEU A 144 -10.87 -7.93 -3.61
CA LEU A 144 -10.81 -7.32 -4.95
C LEU A 144 -11.84 -7.96 -5.89
N ILE A 145 -12.49 -7.12 -6.71
CA ILE A 145 -13.32 -7.57 -7.84
C ILE A 145 -12.38 -8.10 -8.95
N PRO A 146 -12.56 -9.33 -9.44
CA PRO A 146 -11.80 -9.85 -10.59
C PRO A 146 -12.04 -9.03 -11.87
N ASN A 147 -11.08 -9.05 -12.80
CA ASN A 147 -11.21 -8.46 -14.14
C ASN A 147 -11.57 -6.96 -14.12
N HIS A 148 -10.76 -6.17 -13.44
CA HIS A 148 -10.91 -4.72 -13.39
C HIS A 148 -10.52 -4.06 -14.71
N ALA A 149 -11.05 -2.85 -14.95
CA ALA A 149 -10.66 -2.04 -16.09
C ALA A 149 -9.25 -1.47 -15.89
N THR A 150 -8.48 -1.31 -16.97
CA THR A 150 -7.26 -0.52 -16.97
C THR A 150 -7.54 0.93 -17.39
N PRO A 151 -6.74 1.92 -16.92
CA PRO A 151 -6.87 3.30 -17.34
C PRO A 151 -6.76 3.44 -18.86
N SER A 152 -7.67 4.19 -19.45
CA SER A 152 -7.61 4.63 -20.85
C SER A 152 -7.28 6.12 -20.95
N GLY A 153 -7.00 6.61 -22.16
CA GLY A 153 -6.67 8.02 -22.41
C GLY A 153 -5.17 8.29 -22.55
N ASP A 154 -4.75 9.51 -22.20
CA ASP A 154 -3.36 9.95 -22.37
C ASP A 154 -2.39 9.09 -21.56
N THR A 155 -1.43 8.48 -22.24
CA THR A 155 -0.50 7.52 -21.64
C THR A 155 0.49 8.14 -20.65
N THR A 156 0.59 9.47 -20.59
CA THR A 156 1.33 10.24 -19.58
C THR A 156 0.53 10.31 -18.28
N LEU A 157 -0.79 10.52 -18.37
CA LEU A 157 -1.64 10.77 -17.20
C LEU A 157 -2.34 9.51 -16.66
N ALA A 158 -2.71 8.59 -17.55
CA ALA A 158 -3.71 7.56 -17.28
C ALA A 158 -3.44 6.77 -15.99
N GLY A 159 -4.33 6.91 -15.00
CA GLY A 159 -4.33 6.21 -13.72
C GLY A 159 -3.28 6.66 -12.69
N ARG A 160 -2.31 7.51 -13.05
CA ARG A 160 -1.21 7.91 -12.16
C ARG A 160 -1.65 8.97 -11.15
N VAL A 161 -0.76 9.35 -10.22
CA VAL A 161 -1.03 10.48 -9.32
C VAL A 161 -1.05 11.76 -10.17
N GLN A 162 -2.24 12.26 -10.46
CA GLN A 162 -2.46 13.48 -11.23
C GLN A 162 -2.58 14.66 -10.29
N VAL A 163 -1.82 15.72 -10.56
CA VAL A 163 -1.75 16.93 -9.73
C VAL A 163 -1.82 18.16 -10.64
N LEU A 164 -2.57 19.18 -10.26
CA LEU A 164 -2.56 20.45 -10.97
C LEU A 164 -1.19 21.13 -10.81
N GLN A 165 -0.62 21.64 -11.90
CA GLN A 165 0.66 22.35 -11.85
C GLN A 165 0.62 23.55 -10.90
N ALA A 166 -0.51 24.26 -10.85
CA ALA A 166 -0.70 25.39 -9.94
C ALA A 166 -0.58 24.98 -8.46
N ASP A 167 -0.86 23.71 -8.12
CA ASP A 167 -0.73 23.23 -6.74
C ASP A 167 0.71 22.96 -6.32
N LEU A 168 1.62 22.84 -7.29
CA LEU A 168 3.04 22.57 -7.10
C LEU A 168 3.93 23.80 -7.29
N GLU A 169 3.38 24.91 -7.82
CA GLU A 169 4.12 26.13 -8.12
C GLU A 169 4.59 26.80 -6.81
N PRO A 170 5.92 26.87 -6.54
CA PRO A 170 6.42 27.44 -5.28
C PRO A 170 6.02 28.90 -5.06
N ALA A 171 5.95 29.70 -6.14
CA ALA A 171 5.54 31.10 -6.05
C ALA A 171 4.08 31.26 -5.58
N GLN A 172 3.22 30.28 -5.88
CA GLN A 172 1.80 30.28 -5.49
C GLN A 172 1.57 29.56 -4.16
N ASN A 173 2.52 28.75 -3.71
CA ASN A 173 2.41 27.85 -2.56
C ASN A 173 3.60 28.01 -1.59
N ALA A 174 3.97 29.26 -1.30
CA ALA A 174 5.03 29.55 -0.35
C ALA A 174 4.76 28.89 1.01
N GLY A 175 5.78 28.24 1.58
CA GLY A 175 5.68 27.52 2.86
C GLY A 175 4.94 26.18 2.80
N ALA A 176 4.48 25.73 1.62
CA ALA A 176 3.84 24.44 1.48
C ALA A 176 4.83 23.27 1.66
N ARG A 177 4.33 22.18 2.26
CA ARG A 177 5.01 20.88 2.36
C ARG A 177 4.18 19.82 1.65
N TYR A 178 4.85 18.86 1.01
CA TYR A 178 4.20 17.82 0.22
C TYR A 178 4.50 16.43 0.80
N PHE A 179 3.50 15.54 0.76
CA PHE A 179 3.52 14.20 1.33
C PHE A 179 2.88 13.20 0.36
#